data_AF-A0A9X2SYL4-F1
#
_entry.id   AF-A0A9X2SYL4-F1
#
_cell.length_a   1.000
_cell.length_b   1.000
_cell.length_c   1.000
_cell.angle_alpha   90.00
_cell.angle_beta   90.00
_cell.angle_gamma   90.00
#
_symmetry.space_group_name_H-M   'P 1'
#
loop_
_entity.id
_entity.type
_entity.pdbx_description
1 polymer ?
#
loop_
_entity_poly.entity_id
_entity_poly.type
_entity_poly.pdbx_seq_one_letter_code
_entity_poly.pdbx_strand_id
1 'polypeptide(L)'
;MAKLVISTFIGNGKMRLYLDDKVILTDSDAATVELEEEKEYVVHWFVNGDADTSYSITISSPKEAEFQLTRRIGKGGKDCGGIRF
;
A
#
# COMPACT_ATOMS: atom_id res chain seq x y z
N MET A 1 2.30 -21.78 -2.03
CA MET A 1 1.58 -20.57 -1.60
C MET A 1 2.55 -19.40 -1.63
N ALA A 2 2.18 -18.29 -2.27
CA ALA A 2 2.96 -17.07 -2.26
C ALA A 2 2.58 -16.21 -1.03
N LYS A 3 3.44 -15.24 -0.67
CA LYS A 3 3.17 -14.31 0.43
C LYS A 3 3.31 -12.88 -0.07
N LEU A 4 2.31 -12.07 0.22
CA LEU A 4 2.36 -10.62 0.05
C LEU A 4 3.01 -10.00 1.29
N VAL A 5 4.12 -9.29 1.12
CA VAL A 5 4.79 -8.56 2.21
C VAL A 5 4.84 -7.09 1.84
N ILE A 6 4.17 -6.27 2.63
CA ILE A 6 4.07 -4.82 2.42
C ILE A 6 4.57 -4.10 3.66
N SER A 7 5.38 -3.07 3.46
CA SER A 7 5.73 -2.08 4.47
C SER A 7 5.28 -0.68 4.03
N THR A 8 4.86 0.11 5.00
CA THR A 8 4.34 1.45 4.79
C THR A 8 4.91 2.43 5.81
N PHE A 9 5.02 3.69 5.39
CA PHE A 9 5.35 4.80 6.27
C PHE A 9 4.47 5.98 5.91
N ILE A 10 4.01 6.72 6.92
CA ILE A 10 3.32 7.99 6.75
C ILE A 10 3.74 8.95 7.87
N GLY A 11 4.16 10.16 7.49
CA GLY A 11 4.65 11.15 8.45
C GLY A 11 3.54 11.71 9.36
N ASN A 12 2.60 12.46 8.78
CA ASN A 12 1.45 13.04 9.48
C ASN A 12 0.16 12.82 8.69
N GLY A 13 -0.48 11.68 8.91
CA GLY A 13 -1.71 11.33 8.21
C GLY A 13 -2.20 9.94 8.55
N LYS A 14 -3.12 9.44 7.74
CA LYS A 14 -3.69 8.10 7.81
C LYS A 14 -3.54 7.39 6.47
N MET A 15 -3.31 6.10 6.53
CA MET A 15 -3.17 5.25 5.36
C MET A 15 -3.98 3.98 5.52
N ARG A 16 -4.65 3.58 4.43
CA ARG A 16 -5.34 2.29 4.32
C ARG A 16 -4.90 1.60 3.05
N LEU A 17 -4.55 0.32 3.17
CA LEU A 17 -4.30 -0.55 2.03
C LEU A 17 -5.34 -1.67 1.97
N TYR A 18 -5.68 -2.01 0.74
CA TYR A 18 -6.64 -3.04 0.39
C TYR A 18 -5.99 -4.04 -0.56
N LEU A 19 -6.37 -5.31 -0.41
CA LEU A 19 -6.12 -6.39 -1.36
C LEU A 19 -7.48 -6.91 -1.80
N ASP A 20 -7.84 -6.73 -3.08
CA ASP A 20 -9.16 -7.11 -3.64
C ASP A 20 -10.33 -6.71 -2.72
N ASP A 21 -10.40 -5.41 -2.40
CA ASP A 21 -11.42 -4.80 -1.54
C ASP A 21 -11.37 -5.17 -0.04
N LYS A 22 -10.46 -6.06 0.38
CA LYS A 22 -10.25 -6.38 1.79
C LYS A 22 -9.17 -5.49 2.39
N VAL A 23 -9.48 -4.84 3.50
CA VAL A 23 -8.47 -4.06 4.26
C VAL A 23 -7.40 -5.01 4.78
N ILE A 24 -6.15 -4.76 4.39
CA ILE A 24 -4.98 -5.53 4.86
C ILE A 24 -4.09 -4.73 5.81
N LEU A 25 -4.21 -3.40 5.77
CA LEU A 25 -3.42 -2.50 6.63
C LEU A 25 -4.22 -1.22 6.89
N THR A 26 -4.24 -0.78 8.15
CA THR A 26 -4.74 0.54 8.56
C THR A 26 -3.78 1.11 9.59
N ASP A 27 -3.15 2.24 9.27
CA ASP A 27 -2.27 2.99 10.17
C ASP A 27 -1.21 2.10 10.89
N SER A 28 -0.66 1.10 10.18
CA SER A 28 0.37 0.16 10.64
C SER A 28 1.60 0.25 9.73
N ASP A 29 2.77 -0.21 10.20
CA ASP A 29 4.02 -0.11 9.44
C ASP A 29 4.23 -1.27 8.45
N ALA A 30 3.52 -2.39 8.66
CA ALA A 30 3.63 -3.56 7.78
C ALA A 30 2.39 -4.45 7.84
N ALA A 31 2.23 -5.24 6.77
CA ALA A 31 1.27 -6.33 6.66
C ALA A 31 1.89 -7.53 5.92
N THR A 32 1.47 -8.74 6.29
CA THR A 32 1.80 -9.97 5.57
C THR A 32 0.52 -10.75 5.33
N VAL A 33 0.27 -11.14 4.08
CA VAL A 33 -0.95 -11.86 3.66
C VAL A 33 -0.56 -13.08 2.83
N GLU A 34 -1.24 -14.19 3.04
CA GLU A 34 -1.05 -15.38 2.22
C GLU A 34 -1.85 -15.24 0.91
N LEU A 35 -1.20 -15.60 -0.21
CA LEU A 35 -1.80 -15.55 -1.54
C LEU A 35 -1.97 -16.96 -2.09
N GLU A 36 -3.12 -17.19 -2.70
CA GLU A 36 -3.33 -18.33 -3.58
C GLU A 36 -2.51 -18.16 -4.87
N GLU A 37 -1.96 -19.26 -5.37
CA GLU A 37 -1.17 -19.30 -6.61
C GLU A 37 -2.07 -19.10 -7.84
N GLU A 38 -1.48 -18.61 -8.93
CA GLU A 38 -2.14 -18.43 -10.24
C GLU A 38 -3.36 -17.49 -10.23
N LYS A 39 -3.50 -16.65 -9.20
CA LYS A 39 -4.50 -15.56 -9.14
C LYS A 39 -3.83 -14.20 -9.32
N GLU A 40 -4.49 -13.32 -10.06
CA GLU A 40 -4.16 -11.90 -10.08
C GLU A 40 -4.74 -11.22 -8.84
N TYR A 41 -4.02 -10.25 -8.32
CA TYR A 41 -4.43 -9.45 -7.18
C TYR A 41 -4.30 -7.97 -7.48
N VAL A 42 -5.13 -7.16 -6.82
CA VAL A 42 -5.01 -5.72 -6.88
C VAL A 42 -4.78 -5.14 -5.49
N VAL A 43 -3.65 -4.45 -5.34
CA VAL A 43 -3.34 -3.66 -4.15
C VAL A 43 -3.75 -2.22 -4.42
N HIS A 44 -4.66 -1.70 -3.59
CA HIS A 44 -5.08 -0.30 -3.63
C HIS A 44 -4.75 0.41 -2.32
N TRP A 45 -4.42 1.69 -2.40
CA TRP A 45 -4.16 2.50 -1.22
C TRP A 45 -4.90 3.83 -1.24
N PHE A 46 -5.24 4.28 -0.05
CA PHE A 46 -5.79 5.60 0.21
C PHE A 46 -4.98 6.27 1.30
N VAL A 47 -4.54 7.49 1.02
CA VAL A 47 -3.73 8.31 1.92
C VAL A 47 -4.49 9.61 2.18
N ASN A 48 -4.61 9.98 3.45
CA ASN A 48 -5.18 11.24 3.87
C ASN A 48 -4.22 11.90 4.87
N GLY A 49 -3.77 13.12 4.59
CA GLY A 49 -2.83 13.84 5.44
C GLY A 49 -2.79 15.30 5.07
N ASP A 50 -2.00 16.08 5.79
CA ASP A 50 -1.85 17.51 5.48
C ASP A 50 -1.00 17.72 4.23
N ALA A 51 -1.03 18.94 3.68
CA ALA A 51 -0.10 19.35 2.63
C ALA A 51 1.35 19.04 3.04
N ASP A 52 2.15 18.57 2.08
CA ASP A 52 3.55 18.18 2.26
C ASP A 52 3.78 16.91 3.12
N THR A 53 2.73 16.23 3.57
CA THR A 53 2.85 14.91 4.20
C THR A 53 3.54 13.94 3.26
N SER A 54 4.62 13.32 3.72
CA SER A 54 5.34 12.29 2.96
C SER A 54 4.84 10.90 3.37
N TYR A 55 4.73 10.01 2.40
CA TYR A 55 4.42 8.60 2.63
C TYR A 55 5.22 7.70 1.68
N SER A 56 5.39 6.44 2.07
CA SER A 56 5.95 5.41 1.21
C SER A 56 5.23 4.08 1.35
N ILE A 57 5.21 3.31 0.27
CA ILE A 57 4.68 1.94 0.20
C ILE A 57 5.73 1.09 -0.50
N THR A 58 6.12 -0.02 0.12
CA THR A 58 7.06 -0.99 -0.44
C THR A 58 6.42 -2.37 -0.39
N ILE A 59 6.37 -3.05 -1.52
CA ILE A 59 5.98 -4.45 -1.65
C ILE A 59 7.23 -5.22 -2.02
N SER A 60 7.64 -6.16 -1.17
CA SER A 60 8.89 -6.92 -1.34
C SER A 60 8.67 -8.39 -1.71
N SER A 61 7.42 -8.84 -1.67
CA SER A 61 7.02 -10.19 -2.03
C SER A 61 5.52 -10.18 -2.38
N PRO A 62 5.08 -11.01 -3.33
CA PRO A 62 5.91 -11.88 -4.17
C PRO A 62 6.68 -11.08 -5.24
N LYS A 63 7.59 -11.73 -5.99
CA LYS A 63 8.53 -11.03 -6.90
C LYS A 63 7.80 -10.30 -8.02
N GLU A 64 6.73 -10.89 -8.53
CA GLU A 64 5.81 -10.32 -9.50
C GLU A 64 5.12 -9.04 -9.00
N ALA A 65 5.03 -8.86 -7.68
CA ALA A 65 4.44 -7.71 -7.02
C ALA A 65 5.46 -6.68 -6.51
N GLU A 66 6.76 -6.87 -6.79
CA GLU A 66 7.82 -6.01 -6.25
C GLU A 66 7.59 -4.56 -6.71
N PHE A 67 7.38 -3.67 -5.74
CA PHE A 67 6.94 -2.30 -5.99
C PHE A 67 7.44 -1.36 -4.90
N GLN A 68 7.86 -0.16 -5.30
CA GLN A 68 8.25 0.89 -4.37
C GLN A 68 7.69 2.24 -4.81
N LEU A 69 6.96 2.89 -3.91
CA LEU A 69 6.42 4.23 -4.10
C LEU A 69 6.80 5.12 -2.93
N THR A 70 7.37 6.27 -3.24
CA THR A 70 7.58 7.36 -2.28
C THR A 70 6.97 8.62 -2.86
N ARG A 71 6.08 9.27 -2.11
CA ARG A 71 5.36 10.45 -2.61
C ARG A 71 5.07 11.44 -1.48
N ARG A 72 4.81 12.69 -1.88
CA ARG A 72 4.29 13.74 -1.00
C ARG A 72 2.85 14.05 -1.40
N ILE A 73 1.98 14.22 -0.40
CA ILE A 73 0.61 14.67 -0.57
C ILE A 73 0.64 16.14 -0.98
N GLY A 74 -0.02 16.46 -2.10
CA GLY A 74 -0.14 17.83 -2.59
C GLY A 74 -1.14 18.66 -1.76
N LYS A 75 -1.42 19.90 -2.21
CA LYS A 75 -2.29 20.85 -1.49
C LYS A 75 -3.70 20.33 -1.15
N GLY A 76 -4.19 19.30 -1.84
CA GLY A 76 -5.52 18.71 -1.64
C GLY A 76 -5.65 17.75 -0.46
N GLY A 77 -4.54 17.41 0.22
CA GLY A 77 -4.56 16.59 1.45
C GLY A 77 -4.94 15.12 1.28
N LYS A 78 -5.06 14.63 0.05
CA LYS A 78 -5.41 13.23 -0.25
C LYS A 78 -4.60 12.70 -1.41
N ASP A 79 -4.31 11.40 -1.38
CA ASP A 79 -3.78 10.67 -2.52
C ASP A 79 -4.32 9.23 -2.56
N CYS A 80 -4.34 8.64 -3.75
CA CYS A 80 -4.74 7.25 -3.94
C CYS A 80 -4.03 6.65 -5.16
N GLY A 81 -3.97 5.33 -5.19
CA GLY A 81 -3.44 4.60 -6.33
C GLY A 81 -3.64 3.10 -6.18
N GLY A 82 -3.16 2.36 -7.17
CA GLY A 82 -3.19 0.92 -7.15
C GLY A 82 -2.19 0.30 -8.10
N ILE A 83 -1.84 -0.95 -7.82
CA ILE A 83 -1.10 -1.82 -8.73
C ILE A 83 -1.82 -3.16 -8.83
N ARG A 84 -1.76 -3.76 -10.02
CA ARG A 84 -2.20 -5.13 -10.27
C ARG A 84 -0.99 -5.97 -10.61
N PHE A 85 -0.93 -7.19 -10.08
CA PHE A 85 0.09 -8.18 -10.36
C PHE A 85 -0.52 -9.59 -10.37
#